data_AF-A0A5K1EAK3-F1
#
_entry.id   AF-A0A5K1EAK3-F1
#
_cell.length_a   1.000
_cell.length_b   1.000
_cell.length_c   1.000
_cell.angle_alpha   90.00
_cell.angle_beta   90.00
_cell.angle_gamma   90.00
#
_symmetry.space_group_name_H-M   'P 1'
#
loop_
_entity.id
_entity.type
_entity.pdbx_description
1 polymer ?
#
loop_
_entity_poly.entity_id
_entity_poly.type
_entity_poly.pdbx_seq_one_letter_code
_entity_poly.pdbx_strand_id
1 'polypeptide(L)' 'VRVSAVLTNGSYLLNLDCDHYINNSKALREAMCFLMDPNLGKSVCYVQFPQRFDGIDKNDRYANRNTVFFD' A
#
# COMPACT_ATOMS: atom_id res chain seq x y z
N VAL A 1 -20.28 1.00 12.86
CA VAL A 1 -19.51 2.24 12.58
C VAL A 1 -18.08 2.05 13.09
N ARG A 2 -17.04 2.28 12.27
CA ARG A 2 -15.64 2.19 12.74
C ARG A 2 -15.34 3.36 13.67
N VAL A 3 -14.46 3.16 14.67
CA VAL A 3 -14.05 4.22 15.60
C VAL A 3 -13.52 5.45 14.84
N SER A 4 -12.73 5.25 13.79
CA SER A 4 -12.20 6.34 12.96
C SER A 4 -13.29 7.19 12.29
N ALA A 5 -14.44 6.61 11.94
CA ALA A 5 -15.56 7.36 11.35
C ALA A 5 -16.20 8.34 12.35
N VAL A 6 -16.08 8.08 13.65
CA VAL A 6 -16.59 8.96 14.70
C VAL A 6 -15.56 10.01 15.10
N LEU A 7 -14.28 9.62 15.21
CA LEU A 7 -13.25 10.50 15.76
C LEU A 7 -12.68 11.50 14.73
N THR A 8 -12.36 11.04 13.52
CA THR A 8 -11.66 11.89 12.52
C THR A 8 -12.34 11.89 11.16
N ASN A 9 -13.09 10.85 10.84
CA ASN A 9 -13.82 10.67 9.58
C ASN A 9 -12.96 10.90 8.33
N GLY A 10 -11.73 10.37 8.34
CA GLY A 10 -10.80 10.51 7.21
C GLY A 10 -11.37 9.91 5.91
N SER A 11 -11.24 10.65 4.79
CA SER A 11 -11.77 10.25 3.48
C SER A 11 -11.06 9.06 2.85
N TYR A 12 -9.83 8.79 3.29
CA TYR A 12 -8.99 7.70 2.80
C TYR A 12 -8.45 6.89 3.99
N LEU A 13 -8.24 5.59 3.78
CA LEU A 13 -7.73 4.67 4.81
C LEU A 13 -6.52 3.92 4.26
N LEU A 14 -5.45 3.85 5.05
CA LEU A 14 -4.31 2.98 4.81
C LEU A 14 -4.47 1.71 5.65
N ASN A 15 -4.37 0.54 5.01
CA ASN A 15 -4.25 -0.74 5.71
C ASN A 15 -2.77 -1.16 5.75
N LEU A 16 -2.26 -1.53 6.92
CA LEU A 16 -0.86 -1.91 7.11
C LEU A 16 -0.76 -2.93 8.24
N ASP A 17 -0.08 -4.05 7.97
CA ASP A 17 0.14 -5.12 8.94
C ASP A 17 1.36 -4.82 9.82
N CYS A 18 1.46 -5.49 10.98
CA CYS A 18 2.47 -5.19 12.00
C CYS A 18 3.91 -5.56 11.62
N ASP A 19 4.08 -6.44 10.63
CA ASP A 19 5.35 -6.87 10.05
C ASP A 19 5.76 -6.05 8.81
N HIS A 20 4.95 -5.06 8.43
CA HIS A 20 5.22 -4.17 7.31
C HIS A 20 5.45 -2.74 7.79
N TYR A 21 6.32 -2.02 7.09
CA TYR A 21 6.62 -0.61 7.35
C TYR A 21 6.68 0.18 6.04
N ILE A 22 6.49 1.50 6.14
CA ILE A 22 6.63 2.41 5.00
C ILE A 22 8.12 2.68 4.78
N ASN A 23 8.67 2.18 3.67
CA ASN A 23 10.09 2.36 3.33
C ASN A 23 10.39 3.68 2.59
N ASN A 24 9.37 4.36 2.04
CA ASN A 24 9.49 5.62 1.33
C ASN A 24 8.38 6.58 1.78
N SER A 25 8.76 7.71 2.36
CA SER A 25 7.83 8.75 2.84
C SER A 25 6.96 9.38 1.74
N LYS A 26 7.30 9.18 0.46
CA LYS A 26 6.50 9.64 -0.68
C LYS A 26 5.37 8.70 -1.08
N ALA A 27 5.33 7.45 -0.58
CA ALA A 27 4.34 6.45 -1.00
C ALA A 27 2.89 6.96 -0.88
N LEU A 28 2.57 7.66 0.21
CA LEU A 28 1.23 8.25 0.39
C LEU A 28 0.96 9.37 -0.61
N ARG A 29 1.94 10.22 -0.90
CA ARG A 29 1.80 11.28 -1.90
C ARG A 29 1.57 10.70 -3.30
N GLU A 30 2.27 9.61 -3.63
CA GLU A 30 2.08 8.90 -4.89
C GLU A 30 0.69 8.27 -5.00
N ALA A 31 0.18 7.66 -3.93
CA ALA A 31 -1.20 7.16 -3.89
C ALA A 31 -2.23 8.27 -4.15
N MET A 32 -2.02 9.45 -3.55
CA MET A 32 -2.91 10.60 -3.75
C MET A 32 -2.90 11.12 -5.18
N CYS A 33 -1.82 10.96 -5.95
CA CYS A 33 -1.82 11.33 -7.37
C CYS A 33 -2.91 10.57 -8.15
N PHE A 34 -3.16 9.29 -7.85
CA PHE A 34 -4.22 8.51 -8.49
C PHE A 34 -5.60 8.83 -7.91
N LEU A 35 -5.70 8.94 -6.58
CA LEU A 35 -6.97 9.13 -5.88
C LEU A 35 -7.55 10.54 -6.04
N MET A 36 -6.71 11.55 -6.33
CA MET A 36 -7.11 12.94 -6.53
C MET A 36 -7.12 13.37 -8.00
N ASP A 37 -6.81 12.47 -8.94
CA ASP A 37 -6.91 12.78 -10.35
C ASP A 37 -8.37 13.11 -10.72
N PRO A 38 -8.68 14.28 -11.31
CA PRO A 38 -10.05 14.66 -11.64
C PRO A 38 -10.76 13.73 -12.63
N ASN A 39 -10.00 13.05 -13.49
CA ASN A 39 -10.48 12.16 -14.54
C ASN A 39 -10.52 10.70 -14.08
N LEU A 40 -9.51 10.27 -13.31
CA LEU A 40 -9.34 8.89 -12.88
C LEU A 40 -9.83 8.62 -11.45
N GLY A 41 -9.65 9.55 -10.51
CA GLY A 41 -9.86 9.31 -9.07
C GLY A 41 -11.27 8.84 -8.71
N LYS A 42 -12.28 9.22 -9.49
CA LYS A 42 -13.68 8.78 -9.29
C LYS A 42 -13.91 7.29 -9.54
N SER A 43 -13.05 6.62 -10.32
CA SER A 43 -13.14 5.19 -10.60
C SER A 43 -12.12 4.35 -9.82
N VAL A 44 -11.23 4.98 -9.04
CA VAL A 44 -10.23 4.28 -8.23
C VAL A 44 -10.79 4.02 -6.83
N CYS A 45 -10.90 2.74 -6.47
CA CYS A 45 -11.32 2.33 -5.12
C CYS A 45 -10.14 2.26 -4.14
N TYR A 46 -8.98 1.79 -4.59
CA TYR A 46 -7.76 1.67 -3.81
C TYR A 46 -6.51 1.71 -4.70
N VAL A 47 -5.37 2.05 -4.11
CA VAL A 47 -4.05 1.95 -4.74
C VAL A 47 -3.28 0.85 -4.02
N GLN A 48 -2.96 -0.22 -4.75
CA GLN A 48 -2.19 -1.33 -4.21
C GLN A 48 -0.69 -1.09 -4.45
N PHE A 49 0.10 -1.17 -3.39
CA PHE A 49 1.56 -1.19 -3.49
C PHE A 49 2.06 -2.63 -3.47
N PRO A 50 3.11 -2.97 -4.25
CA PRO A 50 3.75 -4.28 -4.15
C PRO A 50 4.42 -4.43 -2.78
N GLN A 51 4.14 -5.54 -2.10
CA GLN A 51 4.83 -5.89 -0.85
C GLN A 51 6.19 -6.51 -1.20
N ARG A 52 7.24 -6.04 -0.53
CA ARG A 52 8.61 -6.56 -0.67
C ARG A 52 9.14 -6.90 0.72
N PHE A 53 9.81 -8.05 0.81
CA PHE A 53 10.31 -8.58 2.07
C PHE A 53 11.84 -8.46 2.16
N ASP A 54 12.30 -8.03 3.31
CA ASP A 54 13.73 -7.94 3.64
C ASP A 54 14.29 -9.28 4.13
N GLY A 55 15.63 -9.41 4.18
CA GLY A 55 16.28 -10.57 4.81
C GLY A 55 16.24 -11.87 4.01
N ILE A 56 15.92 -11.82 2.72
CA ILE A 56 15.87 -13.01 1.86
C ILE A 56 17.29 -13.42 1.45
N ASP A 57 17.63 -14.69 1.69
CA ASP A 57 18.90 -15.30 1.26
C ASP A 57 19.11 -15.16 -0.26
N LYS A 58 20.38 -15.12 -0.69
CA LYS A 58 20.75 -15.00 -2.10
C LYS A 58 20.17 -16.10 -2.98
N ASN A 59 20.01 -17.32 -2.44
CA ASN A 59 19.47 -18.45 -3.21
C ASN A 59 17.93 -18.45 -3.25
N ASP A 60 17.27 -17.66 -2.39
CA ASP A 60 15.82 -17.58 -2.23
C ASP A 60 15.11 -18.94 -2.38
N ARG A 61 15.61 -19.96 -1.65
CA ARG A 61 15.18 -21.35 -1.81
C ARG A 61 13.67 -21.55 -1.60
N TYR A 62 13.04 -20.66 -0.83
CA TYR A 62 11.61 -20.68 -0.52
C TYR A 62 10.77 -19.77 -1.43
N ALA A 63 11.39 -19.08 -2.40
CA ALA A 63 10.75 -18.13 -3.30
C ALA A 63 9.98 -17.01 -2.57
N ASN A 64 10.53 -16.54 -1.45
CA ASN A 64 9.90 -15.55 -0.58
C ASN A 64 9.83 -14.15 -1.23
N ARG A 65 10.64 -13.87 -2.27
CA ARG A 65 10.54 -12.60 -3.01
C ARG A 65 9.24 -12.47 -3.77
N ASN A 66 8.70 -13.60 -4.22
CA ASN A 66 7.45 -13.72 -4.95
C ASN A 66 7.34 -12.73 -6.16
N THR A 67 8.47 -12.42 -6.80
CA THR A 67 8.55 -11.39 -7.85
C THR A 67 7.70 -11.74 -9.07
N VAL A 68 7.51 -13.02 -9.38
CA VAL A 68 6.71 -13.47 -10.53
C VAL A 68 5.25 -12.98 -10.47
N PHE A 69 4.68 -12.79 -9.29
CA PHE A 69 3.31 -12.35 -9.12
C PHE A 69 3.17 -10.85 -8.84
N PHE A 70 4.24 -10.20 -8.38
CA PHE A 70 4.21 -8.84 -7.87
C PHE A 70 5.14 -7.86 -8.64
N ASP A 71 5.76 -8.30 -9.74
CA ASP A 71 6.38 -7.47 -10.79
C ASP A 71 5.54 -7.56 -12.07
#